data_AF-H7FSR0-F1
#
_entry.id   AF-H7FSR0-F1
#
_cell.length_a   1.000
_cell.length_b   1.000
_cell.length_c   1.000
_cell.angle_alpha   90.00
_cell.angle_beta   90.00
_cell.angle_gamma   90.00
#
_symmetry.space_group_name_H-M   'P 1'
#
loop_
_entity.id
_entity.type
_entity.pdbx_description
1 polymer ?
#
loop_
_entity_poly.entity_id
_entity_poly.type
_entity_poly.pdbx_seq_one_letter_code
_entity_poly.pdbx_strand_id
1 'polypeptide(L)'
;MIKMYFFSQKLRGSKYNQFQVIGNLGGLPTDAEFSGDTDFFIISDFIIEELKRGIKDEQLIELEKKINSKGKKHTKLKVLTEKVFLEHIHERCLNINDQSTLHLIREII
;
A
#
# COMPACT_ATOMS: atom_id res chain seq x y z
N MET A 1 13.70 -11.88 -4.64
CA MET A 1 13.83 -10.83 -3.62
C MET A 1 12.42 -10.46 -3.19
N ILE A 2 12.10 -10.60 -1.90
CA ILE A 2 10.78 -10.28 -1.34
C ILE A 2 10.55 -8.77 -1.46
N LYS A 3 9.32 -8.37 -1.82
CA LYS A 3 8.94 -6.97 -1.99
C LYS A 3 8.30 -6.41 -0.72
N MET A 4 8.72 -5.23 -0.28
CA MET A 4 8.20 -4.59 0.92
C MET A 4 7.10 -3.58 0.59
N TYR A 5 5.97 -3.72 1.27
CA TYR A 5 4.77 -2.88 1.09
C TYR A 5 4.49 -2.15 2.39
N PHE A 6 4.61 -0.82 2.36
CA PHE A 6 4.15 0.04 3.44
C PHE A 6 2.71 0.48 3.16
N PHE A 7 1.82 0.32 4.13
CA PHE A 7 0.44 0.79 4.05
C PHE A 7 0.26 2.01 4.94
N SER A 8 -0.43 3.03 4.43
CA SER A 8 -0.87 4.14 5.26
C SER A 8 -1.95 3.68 6.25
N GLN A 9 -2.25 4.53 7.22
CA GLN A 9 -3.38 4.37 8.11
C GLN A 9 -4.70 4.57 7.35
N LYS A 10 -5.81 4.30 8.06
CA LYS A 10 -7.20 4.53 7.59
C LYS A 10 -7.56 3.73 6.32
N LEU A 11 -6.95 2.56 6.11
CA LEU A 11 -7.33 1.64 5.04
C LEU A 11 -8.81 1.26 5.13
N ARG A 12 -9.44 0.98 4.00
CA ARG A 12 -10.77 0.39 3.93
C ARG A 12 -10.74 -1.03 4.50
N GLY A 13 -11.72 -1.33 5.34
CA GLY A 13 -11.88 -2.65 5.94
C GLY A 13 -10.78 -2.98 6.93
N SER A 14 -10.52 -4.28 7.11
CA SER A 14 -9.47 -4.75 8.01
C SER A 14 -8.11 -4.65 7.34
N LYS A 15 -7.16 -3.92 7.96
CA LYS A 15 -5.75 -3.91 7.51
C LYS A 15 -5.14 -5.31 7.43
N TYR A 16 -5.61 -6.23 8.28
CA TYR A 16 -5.15 -7.62 8.27
C TYR A 16 -5.53 -8.36 6.98
N ASN A 17 -6.67 -8.02 6.37
CA ASN A 17 -7.06 -8.61 5.09
C ASN A 17 -6.12 -8.15 3.98
N GLN A 18 -5.76 -6.87 3.95
CA GLN A 18 -4.79 -6.34 2.98
C GLN A 18 -3.39 -6.92 3.18
N PHE A 19 -2.98 -7.13 4.43
CA PHE A 19 -1.71 -7.76 4.75
C PHE A 19 -1.70 -9.23 4.30
N GLN A 20 -2.79 -9.96 4.55
CA GLN A 20 -2.93 -11.35 4.09
C GLN A 20 -2.87 -11.44 2.56
N VAL A 21 -3.53 -10.51 1.85
CA VAL A 21 -3.47 -10.44 0.38
C VAL A 21 -2.02 -10.28 -0.10
N ILE A 22 -1.23 -9.39 0.50
CA ILE A 22 0.19 -9.23 0.17
C ILE A 22 1.00 -10.49 0.51
N GLY A 23 0.74 -11.09 1.67
CA GLY A 23 1.40 -12.33 2.11
C GLY A 23 1.19 -13.47 1.12
N ASN A 24 -0.03 -13.66 0.64
CA ASN A 24 -0.36 -14.67 -0.37
C ASN A 24 0.40 -14.45 -1.69
N LEU A 25 0.75 -13.21 -2.01
CA LEU A 25 1.48 -12.82 -3.23
C LEU A 25 3.02 -12.79 -3.03
N GLY A 26 3.50 -13.25 -1.87
CA GLY A 26 4.93 -13.31 -1.55
C GLY A 26 5.57 -11.97 -1.23
N GLY A 27 4.77 -10.96 -0.86
CA GLY A 27 5.26 -9.68 -0.35
C GLY A 27 5.31 -9.63 1.18
N LEU A 28 5.93 -8.57 1.69
CA LEU A 28 6.01 -8.28 3.12
C LEU A 28 5.27 -6.97 3.43
N PRO A 29 4.06 -7.04 4.02
CA PRO A 29 3.29 -5.86 4.39
C PRO A 29 3.74 -5.29 5.75
N THR A 30 3.65 -3.98 5.91
CA THR A 30 3.89 -3.29 7.19
C THR A 30 3.13 -1.95 7.23
N ASP A 31 2.69 -1.55 8.42
CA ASP A 31 2.16 -0.22 8.75
C ASP A 31 2.97 0.46 9.87
N ALA A 32 4.06 -0.17 10.32
CA ALA A 32 4.83 0.27 11.48
C ALA A 32 5.77 1.43 11.16
N GLU A 33 6.62 1.29 10.13
CA GLU A 33 7.55 2.35 9.73
C GLU A 33 7.90 2.28 8.24
N PHE A 34 7.87 3.44 7.57
CA PHE A 34 8.44 3.62 6.23
C PHE A 34 9.99 3.59 6.28
N SER A 35 10.60 2.69 5.53
CA SER A 35 12.06 2.47 5.51
C SER A 35 12.68 2.70 4.13
N GLY A 36 14.02 2.71 4.08
CA GLY A 36 14.79 2.74 2.83
C GLY A 36 14.51 1.58 1.88
N ASP A 37 14.05 0.46 2.43
CA ASP A 37 13.84 -0.81 1.72
C ASP A 37 12.40 -0.96 1.22
N THR A 38 11.53 0.03 1.47
CA THR A 38 10.14 0.02 1.02
C THR A 38 10.08 0.12 -0.50
N ASP A 39 9.51 -0.89 -1.16
CA ASP A 39 9.30 -0.92 -2.61
C ASP A 39 8.00 -0.23 -3.02
N PHE A 40 6.95 -0.41 -2.22
CA PHE A 40 5.61 0.11 -2.49
C PHE A 40 5.06 0.86 -1.28
N PHE A 41 4.47 2.03 -1.51
CA PHE A 41 3.65 2.73 -0.54
C PHE A 41 2.20 2.78 -1.03
N ILE A 42 1.31 2.16 -0.26
CA ILE A 42 -0.12 2.10 -0.54
C ILE A 42 -0.82 3.13 0.34
N ILE A 43 -1.44 4.12 -0.28
CA ILE A 43 -2.13 5.22 0.39
C ILE A 43 -3.63 4.93 0.40
N SER A 44 -4.23 4.90 1.59
CA SER A 44 -5.67 4.83 1.81
C SER A 44 -6.40 5.87 0.96
N ASP A 45 -7.51 5.46 0.35
CA ASP A 45 -8.35 6.38 -0.40
C ASP A 45 -8.90 7.51 0.49
N PHE A 46 -9.09 7.27 1.79
CA PHE A 46 -9.52 8.31 2.74
C PHE A 46 -8.48 9.43 2.85
N ILE A 47 -7.20 9.09 2.97
CA ILE A 47 -6.10 10.06 3.02
C ILE A 47 -6.01 10.83 1.70
N ILE A 48 -6.25 10.17 0.57
CA ILE A 48 -6.29 10.83 -0.75
C ILE A 48 -7.44 11.85 -0.82
N GLU A 49 -8.63 11.52 -0.31
CA GLU A 49 -9.76 12.45 -0.27
C GLU A 49 -9.53 13.63 0.69
N GLU A 50 -8.89 13.40 1.84
CA GLU A 50 -8.45 14.48 2.74
C GLU A 50 -7.44 15.40 2.05
N LEU A 51 -6.46 14.82 1.33
CA LEU A 51 -5.46 15.57 0.59
C LEU A 51 -6.07 16.45 -0.49
N LYS A 52 -7.07 15.96 -1.23
CA LYS A 52 -7.82 16.75 -2.23
C LYS A 52 -8.55 17.94 -1.61
N ARG A 53 -8.91 17.86 -0.32
CA ARG A 53 -9.53 18.96 0.45
C ARG A 53 -8.49 19.90 1.10
N GLY A 54 -7.20 19.68 0.85
CA GLY A 54 -6.11 20.47 1.42
C GLY A 54 -5.69 20.03 2.82
N ILE A 55 -6.22 18.92 3.33
CA ILE A 55 -5.84 18.35 4.64
C ILE A 55 -4.67 17.39 4.40
N LYS A 56 -3.49 17.71 4.93
CA LYS A 56 -2.30 16.87 4.81
C LYS A 56 -2.27 15.86 5.95
N ASP A 57 -2.15 14.58 5.63
CA ASP A 57 -1.91 13.52 6.62
C ASP A 57 -0.42 13.49 7.03
N GLU A 58 -0.15 13.27 8.32
CA GLU A 58 1.21 13.26 8.87
C GLU A 58 2.10 12.23 8.17
N GLN A 59 1.56 11.07 7.78
CA GLN A 59 2.35 10.02 7.11
C GLN A 59 2.85 10.48 5.72
N LEU A 60 2.09 11.33 5.02
CA LEU A 60 2.53 11.91 3.75
C LEU A 60 3.65 12.93 3.97
N ILE A 61 3.57 13.71 5.05
CA ILE A 61 4.60 14.68 5.43
C ILE A 61 5.89 13.96 5.84
N GLU A 62 5.79 12.89 6.64
CA GLU A 62 6.93 12.06 7.01
C GLU A 62 7.58 11.39 5.80
N LEU A 63 6.77 10.88 4.87
CA LEU A 63 7.26 10.33 3.61
C LEU A 63 8.05 11.37 2.84
N GLU A 64 7.49 12.57 2.65
CA GLU A 64 8.16 13.67 1.94
C GLU A 64 9.51 14.01 2.58
N LYS A 65 9.57 14.10 3.91
CA LYS A 65 10.82 14.33 4.65
C LYS A 65 11.83 13.20 4.43
N LYS A 66 11.40 11.93 4.49
CA LYS A 66 12.27 10.76 4.30
C LYS A 66 12.79 10.65 2.86
N ILE A 67 11.94 10.85 1.85
CA ILE A 67 12.33 10.88 0.43
C ILE A 67 13.33 11.99 0.14
N ASN A 68 13.13 13.17 0.72
CA ASN A 68 13.99 14.34 0.50
C ASN A 68 15.23 14.38 1.42
N SER A 69 15.41 13.40 2.31
CA SER A 69 16.56 13.34 3.21
C SER A 69 17.86 13.09 2.43
N LYS A 70 18.90 13.90 2.68
CA LYS A 70 20.21 13.78 2.01
C LYS A 70 20.80 12.38 2.27
N GLY A 71 21.22 11.70 1.19
CA GLY A 71 21.95 10.43 1.25
C GLY A 71 21.11 9.16 1.06
N LYS A 72 19.78 9.23 1.04
CA LYS A 72 18.91 8.09 0.69
C LYS A 72 18.21 8.33 -0.63
N LYS A 73 18.66 7.64 -1.68
CA LYS A 73 17.94 7.57 -2.96
C LYS A 73 16.80 6.56 -2.82
N HIS A 74 15.61 7.01 -2.45
CA HIS A 74 14.37 6.24 -2.59
C HIS A 74 13.92 6.12 -4.07
N THR A 75 14.88 5.92 -5.00
CA THR A 75 14.72 6.05 -6.46
C THR A 75 13.80 5.01 -7.11
N LYS A 76 13.26 4.06 -6.34
CA LYS A 76 12.41 2.97 -6.85
C LYS A 76 11.08 2.83 -6.12
N LEU A 77 10.76 3.72 -5.19
CA LEU A 77 9.48 3.68 -4.47
C LEU A 77 8.33 3.85 -5.47
N LYS A 78 7.37 2.93 -5.44
CA LYS A 78 6.12 3.05 -6.18
C LYS A 78 5.02 3.48 -5.21
N VAL A 79 4.33 4.57 -5.53
CA VAL A 79 3.23 5.08 -4.73
C VAL A 79 1.93 4.77 -5.46
N LEU A 80 1.00 4.12 -4.78
CA LEU A 80 -0.31 3.74 -5.32
C LEU A 80 -1.40 4.16 -4.35
N THR A 81 -2.58 4.49 -4.87
CA THR A 81 -3.77 4.54 -4.01
C THR A 81 -4.25 3.13 -3.72
N GLU A 82 -4.94 2.96 -2.60
CA GLU A 82 -5.57 1.74 -2.18
C GLU A 82 -6.49 1.16 -3.27
N LYS A 83 -7.32 2.00 -3.90
CA LYS A 83 -8.15 1.58 -5.03
C LYS A 83 -7.34 0.93 -6.16
N VAL A 84 -6.33 1.63 -6.68
CA VAL A 84 -5.52 1.15 -7.81
C VAL A 84 -4.79 -0.15 -7.44
N PHE A 85 -4.32 -0.24 -6.20
CA PHE A 85 -3.68 -1.43 -5.68
C PHE A 85 -4.64 -2.64 -5.64
N LEU A 86 -5.84 -2.48 -5.08
CA LEU A 86 -6.83 -3.55 -4.98
C LEU A 86 -7.34 -4.00 -6.36
N GLU A 87 -7.59 -3.05 -7.27
CA GLU A 87 -7.98 -3.33 -8.66
C GLU A 87 -6.90 -4.16 -9.38
N HIS A 88 -5.64 -3.78 -9.25
CA HIS A 88 -4.53 -4.50 -9.85
C HIS A 88 -4.41 -5.94 -9.35
N ILE A 89 -4.58 -6.15 -8.03
CA ILE A 89 -4.55 -7.50 -7.48
C ILE A 89 -5.77 -8.31 -7.92
N HIS A 90 -6.96 -7.71 -7.91
CA HIS A 90 -8.18 -8.37 -8.35
C HIS A 90 -8.04 -8.94 -9.76
N GLU A 91 -7.54 -8.13 -10.71
CA GLU A 91 -7.26 -8.56 -12.08
C GLU A 91 -6.21 -9.68 -12.13
N ARG A 92 -5.13 -9.55 -11.36
CA ARG A 92 -4.09 -10.58 -11.28
C ARG A 92 -4.67 -11.91 -10.78
N CYS A 93 -5.48 -11.89 -9.72
CA CYS A 93 -6.10 -13.08 -9.14
C CYS A 93 -7.03 -13.77 -10.14
N LEU A 94 -7.81 -13.02 -10.91
CA LEU A 94 -8.63 -13.59 -11.99
C LEU A 94 -7.78 -14.27 -13.06
N ASN A 95 -6.67 -13.63 -13.48
CA ASN A 95 -5.79 -14.16 -14.52
C ASN A 95 -5.07 -15.44 -14.12
N ILE A 96 -4.71 -15.60 -12.84
CA ILE A 96 -4.01 -16.79 -12.33
C ILE A 96 -4.94 -17.78 -11.62
N ASN A 97 -6.25 -17.48 -11.59
CA ASN A 97 -7.27 -18.26 -10.89
C ASN A 97 -7.00 -18.46 -9.37
N ASP A 98 -6.45 -17.44 -8.71
CA ASP A 98 -6.23 -17.45 -7.26
C ASP A 98 -7.53 -17.07 -6.52
N GLN A 99 -8.33 -18.08 -6.19
CA GLN A 99 -9.64 -17.90 -5.56
C GLN A 99 -9.57 -17.47 -4.09
N SER A 100 -8.51 -17.84 -3.35
CA SER A 100 -8.41 -17.52 -1.93
C SER A 100 -8.11 -16.04 -1.72
N THR A 101 -7.16 -15.50 -2.48
CA THR A 101 -6.85 -14.06 -2.45
C THR A 101 -8.00 -13.25 -3.04
N LEU A 102 -8.67 -13.75 -4.08
CA LEU A 102 -9.83 -13.09 -4.67
C LEU A 102 -10.98 -12.94 -3.67
N HIS A 103 -11.21 -13.93 -2.82
CA HIS A 103 -12.22 -13.86 -1.76
C HIS A 103 -11.91 -12.73 -0.77
N LEU A 104 -10.66 -12.63 -0.30
CA LEU A 104 -10.23 -11.56 0.61
C LEU A 104 -10.42 -10.16 0.01
N ILE A 105 -10.10 -9.99 -1.28
CA ILE A 105 -10.28 -8.69 -1.96
C ILE A 105 -11.75 -8.30 -2.03
N ARG A 106 -12.65 -9.26 -2.29
CA ARG A 106 -14.10 -9.02 -2.32
C ARG A 106 -14.69 -8.63 -0.96
N GLU A 107 -14.04 -8.98 0.13
CA GLU A 107 -14.43 -8.51 1.47
C GLU A 107 -13.95 -7.08 1.77
N ILE A 108 -12.97 -6.58 1.02
CA ILE A 108 -12.40 -5.24 1.20
C ILE A 108 -13.10 -4.20 0.32
N ILE A 109 -13.39 -4.53 -0.94
CA ILE A 109 -13.96 -3.60 -1.95
C ILE A 109 -15.44 -3.35 -1.67
#